data_AF-A0A6C0HAW0-F1
#
_entry.id   AF-A0A6C0HAW0-F1
#
_cell.length_a   1.000
_cell.length_b   1.000
_cell.length_c   1.000
_cell.angle_alpha   90.00
_cell.angle_beta   90.00
_cell.angle_gamma   90.00
#
_symmetry.space_group_name_H-M   'P 1'
#
loop_
_entity.id
_entity.type
_entity.pdbx_description
1 polymer ?
#
loop_
_entity_poly.entity_id
_entity_poly.type
_entity_poly.pdbx_seq_one_letter_code
_entity_poly.pdbx_strand_id
1 'polypeptide(L)'
;MSEFIFDKTRINELKEVNTRIGIKDDLTIEKKNTLIFVYCPPKVGSTTIVSSLRLSISNKVTVIHLHNDIMLKVLFNITNTTVNEIIHFNKFLGKNVYVIDIYRTPIEHKMSFFFENIDTFHFNTSIENLKTYSIDRLIKRFNYLFPHLVEGDYYRETYNIPTQQYDTFDFEKKYLLTQHNGITYVKLRLKDSHFWRDIFKKILKMDIYIVSDYETDNKNIKEIYKNFKSNYKIPKNFIDTIKNSHQFLFYNDINERNEYLKMWEDKSVSDEFTPFHTEEYEFYNKITMDNHHMNEIQDQHYIDCGCSCIACDRKRKILLEKAKRGEKINDKIIHGKSKTEYLIEKIKKNTITNTISNTFSNSFTILKKSNKPRKIIKNNFMVQHHL
;
A
#
# COMPACT_ATOMS: atom_id res chain seq x y z
N MET A 1 -0.94 21.24 23.62
CA MET A 1 -0.79 19.78 23.81
C MET A 1 0.69 19.47 23.91
N SER A 2 1.07 18.53 24.78
CA SER A 2 2.45 18.31 25.24
C SER A 2 3.37 17.82 24.13
N GLU A 3 4.53 18.46 24.03
CA GLU A 3 5.68 17.97 23.28
C GLU A 3 6.03 16.54 23.76
N PHE A 4 6.34 15.62 22.82
CA PHE A 4 6.72 14.26 23.20
C PHE A 4 8.06 14.29 23.97
N ILE A 5 8.05 13.82 25.22
CA ILE A 5 9.25 13.74 26.06
C ILE A 5 9.79 12.32 26.00
N PHE A 6 11.05 12.17 25.56
CA PHE A 6 11.71 10.87 25.44
C PHE A 6 12.74 10.69 26.56
N ASP A 7 12.29 10.22 27.71
CA ASP A 7 13.21 9.81 28.77
C ASP A 7 13.90 8.46 28.45
N LYS A 8 14.87 8.06 29.27
CA LYS A 8 15.67 6.85 29.04
C LYS A 8 14.81 5.57 28.98
N THR A 9 13.76 5.48 29.80
CA THR A 9 12.87 4.32 29.84
C THR A 9 12.04 4.29 28.57
N ARG A 10 11.41 5.41 28.22
CA ARG A 10 10.56 5.52 27.03
C ARG A 10 11.33 5.32 25.74
N ILE A 11 12.58 5.78 25.67
CA ILE A 11 13.48 5.51 24.54
C ILE A 11 13.65 4.00 24.33
N ASN A 12 13.88 3.23 25.39
CA ASN A 12 14.09 1.78 25.25
C ASN A 12 12.83 1.06 24.77
N GLU A 13 11.66 1.43 25.29
CA GLU A 13 10.37 0.91 24.83
C GLU A 13 10.14 1.22 23.34
N LEU A 14 10.41 2.47 22.92
CA LEU A 14 10.19 2.89 21.54
C LEU A 14 11.19 2.26 20.56
N LYS A 15 12.41 1.91 21.01
CA LYS A 15 13.34 1.08 20.21
C LYS A 15 12.80 -0.34 20.00
N GLU A 16 12.17 -0.92 21.01
CA GLU A 16 11.51 -2.22 20.87
C GLU A 16 10.33 -2.14 19.89
N VAL A 17 9.50 -1.10 20.01
CA VAL A 17 8.42 -0.80 19.06
C VAL A 17 8.96 -0.67 17.64
N ASN A 18 10.00 0.14 17.42
CA ASN A 18 10.68 0.28 16.12
C ASN A 18 11.08 -1.09 15.56
N THR A 19 11.70 -1.93 16.39
CA THR A 19 12.13 -3.28 16.00
C THR A 19 10.94 -4.14 15.56
N ARG A 20 9.84 -4.14 16.32
CA ARG A 20 8.62 -4.91 16.01
C ARG A 20 7.98 -4.49 14.69
N ILE A 21 7.97 -3.19 14.38
CA ILE A 21 7.41 -2.66 13.13
C ILE A 21 8.42 -2.64 11.97
N GLY A 22 9.63 -3.16 12.19
CA GLY A 22 10.66 -3.31 11.15
C GLY A 22 11.48 -2.05 10.85
N ILE A 23 11.42 -1.03 11.70
CA ILE A 23 12.33 0.12 11.66
C ILE A 23 13.64 -0.25 12.35
N LYS A 24 14.76 0.03 11.69
CA LYS A 24 16.11 -0.23 12.22
C LYS A 24 16.76 1.07 12.65
N ASP A 25 17.37 1.09 13.83
CA ASP A 25 17.97 2.29 14.43
C ASP A 25 19.40 2.60 13.95
N ASP A 26 19.99 1.71 13.16
CA ASP A 26 21.33 1.89 12.62
C ASP A 26 21.35 2.96 11.52
N LEU A 27 21.90 4.15 11.84
CA LEU A 27 21.98 5.30 10.92
C LEU A 27 23.17 5.25 9.96
N THR A 28 24.05 4.24 10.08
CA THR A 28 25.21 4.12 9.18
C THR A 28 24.83 3.65 7.78
N ILE A 29 23.64 3.06 7.64
CA ILE A 29 23.11 2.61 6.35
C ILE A 29 22.11 3.65 5.85
N GLU A 30 22.44 4.31 4.74
CA GLU A 30 21.63 5.39 4.12
C GLU A 30 20.14 5.05 4.01
N LYS A 31 19.81 3.81 3.62
CA LYS A 31 18.42 3.31 3.56
C LYS A 31 17.64 3.49 4.86
N LYS A 32 18.32 3.38 6.00
CA LYS A 32 17.73 3.46 7.34
C LYS A 32 17.61 4.91 7.85
N ASN A 33 18.15 5.89 7.10
CA ASN A 33 18.11 7.30 7.47
C ASN A 33 16.82 7.98 7.02
N THR A 34 16.12 7.43 6.02
CA THR A 34 14.86 7.99 5.52
C THR A 34 13.69 7.05 5.77
N LEU A 35 12.68 7.56 6.48
CA LEU A 35 11.42 6.89 6.76
C LEU A 35 10.27 7.59 6.03
N ILE A 36 9.41 6.81 5.40
CA ILE A 36 8.17 7.28 4.82
C ILE A 36 7.02 6.54 5.51
N PHE A 37 6.24 7.27 6.29
CA PHE A 37 4.96 6.81 6.82
C PHE A 37 3.87 7.18 5.82
N VAL A 38 3.24 6.19 5.21
CA VAL A 38 1.92 6.39 4.59
C VAL A 38 0.93 6.19 5.73
N TYR A 39 0.56 7.28 6.39
CA TYR A 39 -0.31 7.25 7.55
C TYR A 39 -1.55 8.06 7.20
N CYS A 40 -2.64 7.41 6.83
CA CYS A 40 -3.80 8.07 6.21
C CYS A 40 -5.06 7.22 6.46
N PRO A 41 -6.28 7.75 6.27
CA PRO A 41 -7.49 6.94 6.47
C PRO A 41 -7.56 5.80 5.43
N PRO A 42 -8.33 4.73 5.70
CA PRO A 42 -8.48 3.63 4.74
C PRO A 42 -9.23 4.08 3.49
N LYS A 43 -9.08 3.35 2.38
CA LYS A 43 -9.84 3.53 1.13
C LYS A 43 -9.61 4.85 0.39
N VAL A 44 -8.44 5.46 0.57
CA VAL A 44 -7.99 6.67 -0.14
C VAL A 44 -6.97 6.40 -1.26
N GLY A 45 -6.69 5.13 -1.58
CA GLY A 45 -5.68 4.75 -2.58
C GLY A 45 -4.26 4.60 -2.02
N SER A 46 -4.12 4.48 -0.70
CA SER A 46 -2.82 4.31 -0.04
C SER A 46 -2.08 3.05 -0.46
N THR A 47 -2.78 1.94 -0.72
CA THR A 47 -2.18 0.69 -1.24
C THR A 47 -1.39 0.92 -2.53
N THR A 48 -1.93 1.70 -3.47
CA THR A 48 -1.25 2.09 -4.72
C THR A 48 0.06 2.82 -4.41
N ILE A 49 0.06 3.80 -3.49
CA ILE A 49 1.28 4.51 -3.09
C ILE A 49 2.29 3.58 -2.43
N VAL A 50 1.86 2.77 -1.47
CA VAL A 50 2.75 1.85 -0.74
C VAL A 50 3.43 0.87 -1.69
N SER A 51 2.66 0.28 -2.60
CA SER A 51 3.19 -0.63 -3.62
C SER A 51 4.15 0.09 -4.58
N SER A 52 3.83 1.31 -5.00
CA SER A 52 4.68 2.14 -5.87
C SER A 52 6.02 2.51 -5.21
N LEU A 53 5.98 2.95 -3.94
CA LEU A 53 7.16 3.30 -3.15
C LEU A 53 8.04 2.06 -2.92
N ARG A 54 7.44 0.95 -2.49
CA ARG A 54 8.19 -0.28 -2.22
C ARG A 54 8.81 -0.85 -3.50
N LEU A 55 8.10 -0.80 -4.62
CA LEU A 55 8.61 -1.26 -5.90
C LEU A 55 9.78 -0.40 -6.40
N SER A 56 9.65 0.93 -6.28
CA SER A 56 10.60 1.87 -6.89
C SER A 56 11.83 2.15 -6.01
N ILE A 57 11.66 2.22 -4.68
CA ILE A 57 12.67 2.79 -3.78
C ILE A 57 12.86 2.05 -2.45
N SER A 58 12.36 0.82 -2.30
CA SER A 58 12.55 0.04 -1.05
C SER A 58 14.02 -0.25 -0.72
N ASN A 59 14.97 -0.06 -1.63
CA ASN A 59 16.39 -0.15 -1.35
C ASN A 59 16.99 1.16 -0.78
N LYS A 60 16.27 2.28 -0.82
CA LYS A 60 16.72 3.61 -0.39
C LYS A 60 15.98 4.17 0.82
N VAL A 61 14.77 3.69 1.09
CA VAL A 61 13.96 4.16 2.22
C VAL A 61 13.30 2.99 2.93
N THR A 62 12.78 3.26 4.13
CA THR A 62 11.87 2.34 4.83
C THR A 62 10.45 2.90 4.75
N VAL A 63 9.50 2.08 4.27
CA VAL A 63 8.10 2.49 4.05
C VAL A 63 7.20 1.75 5.02
N ILE A 64 6.54 2.51 5.89
CA ILE A 64 5.57 2.03 6.88
C ILE A 64 4.18 2.49 6.45
N HIS A 65 3.17 1.62 6.55
CA HIS A 65 1.79 1.97 6.21
C HIS A 65 0.85 1.57 7.34
N LEU A 66 0.10 2.55 7.83
CA LEU A 66 -0.80 2.44 8.97
C LEU A 66 -2.04 3.33 8.70
N HIS A 67 -3.17 2.98 9.30
CA HIS A 67 -4.42 3.77 9.20
C HIS A 67 -4.83 4.40 10.53
N ASN A 68 -4.41 3.80 11.65
CA ASN A 68 -4.69 4.26 13.01
C ASN A 68 -3.83 3.46 14.02
N ASP A 69 -3.93 3.82 15.29
CA ASP A 69 -3.27 3.13 16.39
C ASP A 69 -3.80 1.70 16.62
N ILE A 70 -5.05 1.41 16.22
CA ILE A 70 -5.64 0.06 16.32
C ILE A 70 -4.81 -0.94 15.51
N MET A 71 -4.28 -0.54 14.35
CA MET A 71 -3.39 -1.40 13.56
C MET A 71 -2.10 -1.76 14.31
N LEU A 72 -1.58 -0.90 15.19
CA LEU A 72 -0.41 -1.22 16.01
C LEU A 72 -0.71 -2.38 16.97
N LYS A 73 -1.90 -2.36 17.58
CA LYS A 73 -2.37 -3.43 18.45
C LYS A 73 -2.59 -4.73 17.69
N VAL A 74 -3.34 -4.68 16.59
CA VAL A 74 -3.74 -5.89 15.84
C VAL A 74 -2.56 -6.56 15.14
N LEU A 75 -1.65 -5.78 14.54
CA LEU A 75 -0.56 -6.33 13.72
C LEU A 75 0.72 -6.60 14.52
N PHE A 76 0.98 -5.84 15.58
CA PHE A 76 2.27 -5.85 16.28
C PHE A 76 2.16 -6.03 17.80
N ASN A 77 0.95 -6.17 18.34
CA ASN A 77 0.67 -6.26 19.77
C ASN A 77 1.28 -5.08 20.56
N ILE A 78 1.10 -3.86 20.03
CA ILE A 78 1.54 -2.61 20.64
C ILE A 78 0.29 -1.83 21.09
N THR A 79 0.17 -1.57 22.39
CA THR A 79 -1.03 -0.95 22.99
C THR A 79 -0.77 0.37 23.71
N ASN A 80 0.48 0.66 24.06
CA ASN A 80 0.89 1.78 24.88
C ASN A 80 1.64 2.87 24.09
N THR A 81 1.49 2.90 22.76
CA THR A 81 2.23 3.80 21.87
C THR A 81 1.35 4.19 20.70
N THR A 82 1.36 5.47 20.32
CA THR A 82 0.62 5.97 19.15
C THR A 82 1.51 6.03 17.91
N VAL A 83 0.91 6.06 16.72
CA VAL A 83 1.66 6.21 15.46
C VAL A 83 2.42 7.54 15.43
N ASN A 84 1.80 8.63 15.92
CA ASN A 84 2.47 9.94 15.98
C ASN A 84 3.70 9.90 16.89
N GLU A 85 3.63 9.23 18.03
CA GLU A 85 4.78 9.10 18.92
C GLU A 85 5.94 8.38 18.25
N ILE A 86 5.67 7.33 17.47
CA ILE A 86 6.69 6.61 16.67
C ILE A 86 7.31 7.54 15.62
N ILE A 87 6.49 8.35 14.93
CA ILE A 87 6.95 9.34 13.94
C ILE A 87 7.91 10.35 14.60
N HIS A 88 7.51 10.95 15.72
CA HIS A 88 8.32 11.93 16.46
C HIS A 88 9.58 11.32 17.06
N PHE A 89 9.49 10.10 17.60
CA PHE A 89 10.64 9.39 18.14
C PHE A 89 11.71 9.14 17.07
N ASN A 90 11.29 8.71 15.87
CA ASN A 90 12.23 8.48 14.79
C ASN A 90 12.86 9.78 14.28
N LYS A 91 12.14 10.90 14.34
CA LYS A 91 12.73 12.21 14.10
C LYS A 91 13.75 12.59 15.18
N PHE A 92 13.44 12.33 16.45
CA PHE A 92 14.35 12.53 17.58
C PHE A 92 15.64 11.72 17.44
N LEU A 93 15.57 10.50 16.89
CA LEU A 93 16.76 9.70 16.53
C LEU A 93 17.58 10.27 15.36
N GLY A 94 17.19 11.38 14.75
CA GLY A 94 17.92 12.03 13.66
C GLY A 94 17.57 11.52 12.26
N LYS A 95 16.50 10.74 12.09
CA LYS A 95 16.05 10.28 10.77
C LYS A 95 15.34 11.40 10.00
N ASN A 96 15.40 11.32 8.67
CA ASN A 96 14.56 12.07 7.75
C ASN A 96 13.18 11.40 7.69
N VAL A 97 12.15 12.06 8.23
CA VAL A 97 10.81 11.47 8.35
C VAL A 97 9.83 12.21 7.45
N TYR A 98 9.17 11.45 6.59
CA TYR A 98 8.06 11.91 5.75
C TYR A 98 6.77 11.23 6.18
N VAL A 99 5.68 11.98 6.23
CA VAL A 99 4.33 11.48 6.49
C VAL A 99 3.47 11.83 5.27
N ILE A 100 2.91 10.82 4.62
CA ILE A 100 2.04 10.96 3.45
C ILE A 100 0.61 10.66 3.86
N ASP A 101 -0.26 11.62 3.62
CA ASP A 101 -1.71 11.54 3.76
C ASP A 101 -2.38 11.78 2.40
N ILE A 102 -3.56 11.19 2.19
CA ILE A 102 -4.28 11.24 0.93
C ILE A 102 -5.73 11.60 1.20
N TYR A 103 -6.17 12.68 0.58
CA TYR A 103 -7.58 13.07 0.49
C TYR A 103 -8.28 12.32 -0.65
N ARG A 104 -9.50 11.87 -0.39
CA ARG A 104 -10.43 11.36 -1.41
C ARG A 104 -11.75 12.13 -1.30
N THR A 105 -12.38 12.38 -2.44
CA THR A 105 -13.67 13.08 -2.47
C THR A 105 -14.73 12.33 -1.66
N PRO A 106 -15.61 13.06 -0.92
CA PRO A 106 -16.26 12.47 0.25
C PRO A 106 -17.24 11.35 -0.08
N ILE A 107 -18.04 11.49 -1.13
CA ILE A 107 -19.06 10.49 -1.47
C ILE A 107 -18.39 9.20 -1.97
N GLU A 108 -17.38 9.31 -2.85
CA GLU A 108 -16.63 8.15 -3.32
C GLU A 108 -15.85 7.48 -2.20
N HIS A 109 -15.36 8.24 -1.21
CA HIS A 109 -14.70 7.69 -0.03
C HIS A 109 -15.69 6.91 0.84
N LYS A 110 -16.83 7.50 1.18
CA LYS A 110 -17.92 6.84 1.92
C LYS A 110 -18.37 5.55 1.23
N MET A 111 -18.62 5.60 -0.09
CA MET A 111 -18.96 4.41 -0.88
C MET A 111 -17.86 3.36 -0.81
N SER A 112 -16.61 3.75 -1.01
CA SER A 112 -15.50 2.80 -0.99
C SER A 112 -15.24 2.19 0.38
N PHE A 113 -15.53 2.93 1.46
CA PHE A 113 -15.46 2.46 2.83
C PHE A 113 -16.55 1.44 3.13
N PHE A 114 -17.80 1.79 2.80
CA PHE A 114 -18.94 0.88 2.93
C PHE A 114 -18.74 -0.44 2.17
N PHE A 115 -18.20 -0.37 0.95
CA PHE A 115 -17.96 -1.57 0.14
C PHE A 115 -16.74 -2.39 0.55
N GLU A 116 -15.93 -1.96 1.53
CA GLU A 116 -14.75 -2.75 1.92
C GLU A 116 -15.13 -4.03 2.63
N ASN A 117 -16.12 -3.96 3.52
CA ASN A 117 -16.61 -5.06 4.33
C ASN A 117 -18.14 -5.20 4.18
N ILE A 118 -18.65 -5.05 2.95
CA ILE A 118 -20.09 -5.07 2.69
C ILE A 118 -20.73 -6.41 3.07
N ASP A 119 -20.07 -7.50 2.75
CA ASP A 119 -20.49 -8.87 3.01
C ASP A 119 -20.19 -9.29 4.46
N THR A 120 -18.97 -9.06 4.95
CA THR A 120 -18.53 -9.51 6.28
C THR A 120 -19.10 -8.67 7.42
N PHE A 121 -19.09 -7.35 7.28
CA PHE A 121 -19.58 -6.41 8.28
C PHE A 121 -21.01 -6.01 7.96
N HIS A 122 -21.25 -5.26 6.87
CA HIS A 122 -22.52 -4.55 6.75
C HIS A 122 -23.76 -5.43 6.60
N PHE A 123 -23.64 -6.60 5.97
CA PHE A 123 -24.73 -7.56 5.77
C PHE A 123 -24.51 -8.92 6.44
N ASN A 124 -23.31 -9.17 6.95
CA ASN A 124 -22.92 -10.42 7.60
C ASN A 124 -23.40 -11.67 6.84
N THR A 125 -23.02 -11.78 5.58
CA THR A 125 -23.47 -12.83 4.65
C THR A 125 -22.37 -13.17 3.66
N SER A 126 -22.51 -14.28 2.93
CA SER A 126 -21.56 -14.62 1.85
C SER A 126 -21.73 -13.69 0.65
N ILE A 127 -20.66 -13.53 -0.14
CA ILE A 127 -20.69 -12.72 -1.37
C ILE A 127 -21.75 -13.25 -2.35
N GLU A 128 -21.93 -14.56 -2.41
CA GLU A 128 -22.92 -15.26 -3.24
C GLU A 128 -24.34 -14.87 -2.86
N ASN A 129 -24.63 -14.84 -1.56
CA ASN A 129 -25.93 -14.37 -1.06
C ASN A 129 -26.10 -12.87 -1.28
N LEU A 130 -25.05 -12.08 -1.07
CA LEU A 130 -25.10 -10.63 -1.29
C LEU A 130 -25.46 -10.27 -2.74
N LYS A 131 -25.04 -11.07 -3.73
CA LYS A 131 -25.40 -10.89 -5.15
C LYS A 131 -26.91 -11.02 -5.41
N THR A 132 -27.66 -11.67 -4.52
CA THR A 132 -29.12 -11.84 -4.63
C THR A 132 -29.91 -10.68 -4.04
N TYR A 133 -29.26 -9.76 -3.32
CA TYR A 133 -29.95 -8.66 -2.64
C TYR A 133 -30.38 -7.60 -3.64
N SER A 134 -31.57 -7.02 -3.43
CA SER A 134 -32.03 -5.88 -4.22
C SER A 134 -31.12 -4.67 -4.01
N ILE A 135 -30.95 -3.88 -5.07
CA ILE A 135 -30.10 -2.69 -5.00
C ILE A 135 -30.63 -1.67 -3.98
N ASP A 136 -31.95 -1.57 -3.85
CA ASP A 136 -32.62 -0.69 -2.88
C ASP A 136 -32.24 -1.05 -1.43
N ARG A 137 -32.06 -2.34 -1.13
CA ARG A 137 -31.61 -2.78 0.20
C ARG A 137 -30.20 -2.26 0.50
N LEU A 138 -29.31 -2.30 -0.49
CA LEU A 138 -27.94 -1.79 -0.36
C LEU A 138 -27.93 -0.27 -0.21
N ILE A 139 -28.69 0.44 -1.04
CA ILE A 139 -28.85 1.90 -1.00
C ILE A 139 -29.41 2.35 0.35
N LYS A 140 -30.47 1.69 0.82
CA LYS A 140 -31.09 1.99 2.12
C LYS A 140 -30.08 1.82 3.26
N ARG A 141 -29.31 0.72 3.28
CA ARG A 141 -28.27 0.50 4.30
C ARG A 141 -27.17 1.57 4.21
N PHE A 142 -26.70 1.91 3.02
CA PHE A 142 -25.70 2.96 2.84
C PHE A 142 -26.20 4.32 3.35
N ASN A 143 -27.44 4.69 3.03
CA ASN A 143 -28.01 5.97 3.46
C ASN A 143 -28.19 6.07 4.98
N TYR A 144 -28.57 4.98 5.67
CA TYR A 144 -28.61 4.98 7.14
C TYR A 144 -27.24 5.27 7.77
N LEU A 145 -26.16 4.79 7.15
CA LEU A 145 -24.80 4.92 7.67
C LEU A 145 -24.10 6.19 7.18
N PHE A 146 -24.62 6.85 6.14
CA PHE A 146 -23.94 7.90 5.39
C PHE A 146 -23.19 8.94 6.24
N PRO A 147 -23.80 9.59 7.25
CA PRO A 147 -23.08 10.59 8.05
C PRO A 147 -21.87 9.99 8.77
N HIS A 148 -22.04 8.79 9.33
CA HIS A 148 -21.06 8.06 10.16
C HIS A 148 -19.91 7.41 9.39
N LEU A 149 -20.02 7.29 8.06
CA LEU A 149 -18.96 6.73 7.24
C LEU A 149 -17.85 7.76 7.04
N VAL A 150 -16.62 7.50 7.49
CA VAL A 150 -15.45 8.36 7.21
C VAL A 150 -15.70 9.82 7.60
N GLU A 151 -15.66 10.10 8.90
CA GLU A 151 -15.82 11.44 9.44
C GLU A 151 -14.48 12.19 9.55
N GLY A 152 -14.56 13.52 9.58
CA GLY A 152 -13.44 14.39 9.94
C GLY A 152 -12.44 14.74 8.84
N ASP A 153 -11.57 15.70 9.15
CA ASP A 153 -10.37 16.00 8.37
C ASP A 153 -9.17 15.34 9.03
N TYR A 154 -8.90 14.10 8.60
CA TYR A 154 -7.81 13.27 9.12
C TYR A 154 -6.48 14.01 9.24
N TYR A 155 -6.14 14.90 8.31
CA TYR A 155 -4.87 15.62 8.34
C TYR A 155 -4.78 16.59 9.53
N ARG A 156 -5.88 17.30 9.78
CA ARG A 156 -5.97 18.33 10.83
C ARG A 156 -6.12 17.71 12.20
N GLU A 157 -6.85 16.61 12.27
CA GLU A 157 -7.22 15.94 13.52
C GLU A 157 -6.14 14.96 14.00
N THR A 158 -5.37 14.37 13.08
CA THR A 158 -4.42 13.30 13.43
C THR A 158 -3.03 13.84 13.79
N TYR A 159 -2.45 14.76 13.01
CA TYR A 159 -1.02 15.07 13.13
C TYR A 159 -0.70 16.22 14.09
N ASN A 160 -1.72 16.87 14.65
CA ASN A 160 -1.56 18.01 15.56
C ASN A 160 -0.70 19.16 15.01
N ILE A 161 -0.73 19.35 13.68
CA ILE A 161 -0.01 20.45 13.02
C ILE A 161 -0.80 21.75 13.29
N PRO A 162 -0.16 22.83 13.78
CA PRO A 162 -0.82 24.11 13.96
C PRO A 162 -1.38 24.64 12.65
N THR A 163 -2.62 25.13 12.66
CA THR A 163 -3.32 25.60 11.45
C THR A 163 -2.57 26.74 10.74
N GLN A 164 -1.80 27.54 11.47
CA GLN A 164 -0.97 28.62 10.93
C GLN A 164 0.19 28.11 10.05
N GLN A 165 0.45 26.80 10.03
CA GLN A 165 1.49 26.19 9.20
C GLN A 165 0.92 25.63 7.88
N TYR A 166 -0.38 25.77 7.64
CA TYR A 166 -1.02 25.39 6.37
C TYR A 166 -2.29 26.21 6.11
N ASP A 167 -2.15 27.26 5.31
CA ASP A 167 -3.28 28.16 5.03
C ASP A 167 -4.16 27.68 3.88
N THR A 168 -3.57 27.04 2.86
CA THR A 168 -4.29 26.59 1.65
C THR A 168 -3.66 25.35 1.02
N PHE A 169 -4.47 24.51 0.38
CA PHE A 169 -3.97 23.48 -0.52
C PHE A 169 -3.46 24.11 -1.83
N ASP A 170 -2.28 23.69 -2.32
CA ASP A 170 -1.71 24.21 -3.57
C ASP A 170 -2.30 23.45 -4.77
N PHE A 171 -3.29 24.07 -5.43
CA PHE A 171 -3.99 23.50 -6.57
C PHE A 171 -3.19 23.51 -7.87
N GLU A 172 -2.07 24.24 -7.95
CA GLU A 172 -1.18 24.19 -9.11
C GLU A 172 -0.19 23.05 -8.96
N LYS A 173 0.45 22.94 -7.79
CA LYS A 173 1.38 21.85 -7.48
C LYS A 173 0.68 20.53 -7.20
N LYS A 174 -0.61 20.55 -6.86
CA LYS A 174 -1.47 19.39 -6.56
C LYS A 174 -1.10 18.65 -5.27
N TYR A 175 -0.47 19.32 -4.31
CA TYR A 175 -0.19 18.79 -2.98
C TYR A 175 -0.05 19.91 -1.95
N LEU A 176 -0.31 19.60 -0.67
CA LEU A 176 0.08 20.44 0.46
C LEU A 176 1.33 19.83 1.09
N LEU A 177 2.33 20.69 1.36
CA LEU A 177 3.59 20.32 1.99
C LEU A 177 3.78 21.18 3.23
N THR A 178 3.87 20.54 4.41
CA THR A 178 4.09 21.23 5.68
C THR A 178 5.31 20.67 6.39
N GLN A 179 6.14 21.53 6.97
CA GLN A 179 7.24 21.13 7.85
C GLN A 179 6.86 21.46 9.28
N HIS A 180 6.80 20.44 10.14
CA HIS A 180 6.47 20.61 11.56
C HIS A 180 7.40 19.74 12.41
N ASN A 181 8.06 20.33 13.41
CA ASN A 181 9.06 19.66 14.27
C ASN A 181 10.12 18.86 13.48
N GLY A 182 10.52 19.39 12.31
CA GLY A 182 11.47 18.77 11.39
C GLY A 182 10.99 17.50 10.69
N ILE A 183 9.69 17.18 10.76
CA ILE A 183 9.00 16.14 9.99
C ILE A 183 8.34 16.80 8.78
N THR A 184 8.43 16.15 7.62
CA THR A 184 7.80 16.59 6.38
C THR A 184 6.46 15.90 6.19
N TYR A 185 5.37 16.66 6.23
CA TYR A 185 4.02 16.17 5.97
C TYR A 185 3.61 16.51 4.53
N VAL A 186 3.08 15.52 3.82
CA VAL A 186 2.65 15.62 2.43
C VAL A 186 1.20 15.18 2.35
N LYS A 187 0.31 16.10 1.98
CA LYS A 187 -1.10 15.80 1.72
C LYS A 187 -1.34 15.78 0.22
N LEU A 188 -1.77 14.63 -0.28
CA LEU A 188 -2.10 14.37 -1.69
C LEU A 188 -3.61 14.30 -1.89
N ARG A 189 -4.06 14.31 -3.15
CA ARG A 189 -5.45 14.00 -3.52
C ARG A 189 -5.48 12.80 -4.45
N LEU A 190 -6.40 11.87 -4.24
CA LEU A 190 -6.55 10.67 -5.07
C LEU A 190 -6.91 11.00 -6.52
N LYS A 191 -7.72 12.05 -6.74
CA LYS A 191 -8.05 12.55 -8.09
C LYS A 191 -6.83 12.98 -8.91
N ASP A 192 -5.75 13.40 -8.22
CA ASP A 192 -4.50 13.83 -8.85
C ASP A 192 -3.46 12.70 -8.92
N SER A 193 -3.88 11.45 -8.77
CA SER A 193 -2.96 10.29 -8.73
C SER A 193 -2.07 10.13 -9.95
N HIS A 194 -2.52 10.60 -11.11
CA HIS A 194 -1.73 10.65 -12.34
C HIS A 194 -0.51 11.59 -12.26
N PHE A 195 -0.51 12.59 -11.36
CA PHE A 195 0.62 13.47 -11.10
C PHE A 195 1.55 12.99 -9.98
N TRP A 196 1.20 11.93 -9.24
CA TRP A 196 1.96 11.52 -8.05
C TRP A 196 3.44 11.22 -8.33
N ARG A 197 3.77 10.66 -9.50
CA ARG A 197 5.18 10.43 -9.89
C ARG A 197 5.98 11.74 -9.90
N ASP A 198 5.45 12.77 -10.54
CA ASP A 198 6.12 14.07 -10.65
C ASP A 198 6.19 14.78 -9.31
N ILE A 199 5.13 14.67 -8.50
CA ILE A 199 5.09 15.20 -7.13
C ILE A 199 6.19 14.54 -6.28
N PHE A 200 6.27 13.21 -6.29
CA PHE A 200 7.31 12.51 -5.52
C PHE A 200 8.72 12.78 -6.04
N LYS A 201 8.90 12.93 -7.36
CA LYS A 201 10.18 13.35 -7.94
C LYS A 201 10.60 14.72 -7.43
N LYS A 202 9.66 15.66 -7.24
CA LYS A 202 9.93 16.99 -6.70
C LYS A 202 10.23 16.96 -5.19
N ILE A 203 9.42 16.25 -4.41
CA ILE A 203 9.50 16.23 -2.94
C ILE A 203 10.63 15.33 -2.45
N LEU A 204 10.66 14.07 -2.89
CA LEU A 204 11.59 13.05 -2.40
C LEU A 204 12.89 12.98 -3.20
N LYS A 205 12.98 13.68 -4.35
CA LYS A 205 14.09 13.57 -5.31
C LYS A 205 14.32 12.13 -5.79
N MET A 206 13.24 11.36 -5.89
CA MET A 206 13.26 9.96 -6.30
C MET A 206 12.27 9.71 -7.44
N ASP A 207 12.66 8.91 -8.44
CA ASP A 207 11.77 8.50 -9.52
C ASP A 207 10.92 7.31 -9.07
N ILE A 208 9.64 7.57 -8.80
CA ILE A 208 8.67 6.58 -8.29
C ILE A 208 7.63 6.32 -9.37
N TYR A 209 7.57 5.08 -9.85
CA TYR A 209 6.59 4.66 -10.85
C TYR A 209 5.30 4.26 -10.13
N ILE A 210 4.21 4.94 -10.48
CA ILE A 210 2.90 4.65 -9.91
C ILE A 210 2.35 3.38 -10.55
N VAL A 211 2.06 2.39 -9.70
CA VAL A 211 1.43 1.12 -10.11
C VAL A 211 0.05 1.03 -9.49
N SER A 212 -0.97 0.77 -10.31
CA SER A 212 -2.32 0.50 -9.84
C SER A 212 -2.32 -0.78 -9.01
N ASP A 213 -2.72 -0.67 -7.75
CA ASP A 213 -2.90 -1.82 -6.86
C ASP A 213 -4.26 -1.75 -6.19
N TYR A 214 -4.90 -2.90 -6.03
CA TYR A 214 -6.08 -3.07 -5.20
C TYR A 214 -7.34 -2.28 -5.62
N GLU A 215 -7.62 -2.20 -6.92
CA GLU A 215 -8.88 -1.65 -7.44
C GLU A 215 -10.06 -2.58 -7.11
N THR A 216 -11.21 -2.01 -6.70
CA THR A 216 -12.45 -2.76 -6.47
C THR A 216 -12.87 -3.57 -7.70
N ASP A 217 -12.47 -3.13 -8.89
CA ASP A 217 -12.67 -3.83 -10.16
C ASP A 217 -11.98 -5.19 -10.26
N ASN A 218 -11.15 -5.55 -9.29
CA ASN A 218 -10.48 -6.85 -9.19
C ASN A 218 -11.04 -7.71 -8.04
N LYS A 219 -12.05 -7.22 -7.30
CA LYS A 219 -12.68 -7.94 -6.18
C LYS A 219 -13.94 -8.71 -6.61
N ASN A 220 -14.29 -9.75 -5.86
CA ASN A 220 -15.49 -10.57 -6.10
C ASN A 220 -16.82 -9.79 -5.98
N ILE A 221 -16.77 -8.61 -5.36
CA ILE A 221 -17.90 -7.67 -5.20
C ILE A 221 -18.03 -6.64 -6.34
N LYS A 222 -17.16 -6.69 -7.36
CA LYS A 222 -17.11 -5.72 -8.46
C LYS A 222 -18.47 -5.40 -9.07
N GLU A 223 -19.20 -6.44 -9.46
CA GLU A 223 -20.49 -6.26 -10.15
C GLU A 223 -21.54 -5.62 -9.23
N ILE A 224 -21.52 -5.94 -7.94
CA ILE A 224 -22.39 -5.32 -6.92
C ILE A 224 -22.05 -3.84 -6.79
N TYR A 225 -20.75 -3.51 -6.70
CA TYR A 225 -20.29 -2.12 -6.60
C TYR A 225 -20.65 -1.29 -7.84
N LYS A 226 -20.47 -1.85 -9.05
CA LYS A 226 -20.86 -1.20 -10.30
C LYS A 226 -22.36 -0.94 -10.36
N ASN A 227 -23.17 -1.96 -10.05
CA ASN A 227 -24.62 -1.85 -10.01
C ASN A 227 -25.07 -0.80 -8.98
N PHE A 228 -24.40 -0.72 -7.83
CA PHE A 228 -24.67 0.32 -6.85
C PHE A 228 -24.36 1.71 -7.38
N LYS A 229 -23.17 1.93 -7.95
CA LYS A 229 -22.78 3.25 -8.48
C LYS A 229 -23.69 3.73 -9.61
N SER A 230 -24.22 2.83 -10.44
CA SER A 230 -25.11 3.20 -11.55
C SER A 230 -26.51 3.57 -11.07
N ASN A 231 -26.99 2.97 -9.98
CA ASN A 231 -28.36 3.15 -9.48
C ASN A 231 -28.46 4.10 -8.29
N TYR A 232 -27.35 4.37 -7.59
CA TYR A 232 -27.36 5.23 -6.42
C TYR A 232 -27.71 6.67 -6.81
N LYS A 233 -28.74 7.18 -6.16
CA LYS A 233 -29.10 8.59 -6.16
C LYS A 233 -28.98 9.13 -4.74
N ILE A 234 -28.29 10.25 -4.59
CA ILE A 234 -27.98 10.82 -3.28
C ILE A 234 -29.18 11.63 -2.75
N PRO A 235 -29.60 11.45 -1.47
CA PRO A 235 -30.56 12.34 -0.82
C PRO A 235 -30.05 13.77 -0.73
N LYS A 236 -30.96 14.75 -0.89
CA LYS A 236 -30.61 16.17 -0.93
C LYS A 236 -29.85 16.65 0.32
N ASN A 237 -30.31 16.26 1.50
CA ASN A 237 -29.69 16.63 2.79
C ASN A 237 -28.25 16.11 2.93
N PHE A 238 -27.88 15.03 2.23
CA PHE A 238 -26.50 14.53 2.24
C PHE A 238 -25.58 15.39 1.37
N ILE A 239 -26.06 15.94 0.26
CA ILE A 239 -25.29 16.89 -0.56
C ILE A 239 -24.98 18.14 0.29
N ASP A 240 -25.97 18.67 1.01
CA ASP A 240 -25.80 19.85 1.85
C ASP A 240 -24.75 19.62 2.95
N THR A 241 -24.74 18.42 3.55
CA THR A 241 -23.71 18.02 4.51
C THR A 241 -22.32 18.03 3.88
N ILE A 242 -22.15 17.51 2.66
CA ILE A 242 -20.85 17.49 1.98
C ILE A 242 -20.40 18.90 1.59
N LYS A 243 -21.31 19.71 1.05
CA LYS A 243 -21.07 21.08 0.60
C LYS A 243 -20.47 21.95 1.70
N ASN A 244 -20.90 21.75 2.94
CA ASN A 244 -20.46 22.52 4.10
C ASN A 244 -19.28 21.88 4.86
N SER A 245 -18.80 20.71 4.44
CA SER A 245 -17.73 20.01 5.15
C SER A 245 -16.38 20.73 4.98
N HIS A 246 -15.66 20.91 6.08
CA HIS A 246 -14.36 21.60 6.09
C HIS A 246 -13.37 20.97 5.10
N GLN A 247 -13.28 19.64 5.10
CA GLN A 247 -12.40 18.88 4.23
C GLN A 247 -12.69 19.15 2.73
N PHE A 248 -13.96 19.12 2.33
CA PHE A 248 -14.35 19.39 0.95
C PHE A 248 -14.02 20.82 0.52
N LEU A 249 -14.28 21.78 1.42
CA LEU A 249 -13.98 23.19 1.19
C LEU A 249 -12.48 23.48 1.07
N PHE A 250 -11.65 22.74 1.81
CA PHE A 250 -10.21 23.01 1.88
C PHE A 250 -9.40 22.32 0.76
N TYR A 251 -9.75 21.08 0.40
CA TYR A 251 -8.97 20.29 -0.58
C TYR A 251 -9.50 20.35 -2.02
N ASN A 252 -10.54 21.16 -2.30
CA ASN A 252 -11.04 21.37 -3.65
C ASN A 252 -11.20 22.87 -3.92
N ASP A 253 -10.79 23.31 -5.10
CA ASP A 253 -10.98 24.70 -5.51
C ASP A 253 -12.46 24.98 -5.84
N ILE A 254 -12.81 26.25 -6.09
CA ILE A 254 -14.20 26.63 -6.35
C ILE A 254 -14.81 25.93 -7.57
N ASN A 255 -14.04 25.73 -8.64
CA ASN A 255 -14.53 25.10 -9.87
C ASN A 255 -14.71 23.60 -9.64
N GLU A 256 -13.72 22.95 -9.03
CA GLU A 256 -13.76 21.54 -8.67
C GLU A 256 -14.95 21.23 -7.74
N ARG A 257 -15.25 22.13 -6.78
CA ARG A 257 -16.42 21.99 -5.91
C ARG A 257 -17.73 22.11 -6.69
N ASN A 258 -17.86 23.11 -7.54
CA ASN A 258 -19.08 23.33 -8.33
C ASN A 258 -19.34 22.17 -9.30
N GLU A 259 -18.31 21.67 -9.98
CA GLU A 259 -18.41 20.50 -10.87
C GLU A 259 -18.82 19.24 -10.09
N TYR A 260 -18.20 19.01 -8.94
CA TYR A 260 -18.51 17.85 -8.10
C TYR A 260 -19.94 17.89 -7.56
N LEU A 261 -20.36 19.04 -7.02
CA LEU A 261 -21.72 19.22 -6.50
C LEU A 261 -22.74 19.07 -7.61
N LYS A 262 -22.54 19.71 -8.77
CA LYS A 262 -23.44 19.58 -9.93
C LYS A 262 -23.60 18.13 -10.38
N MET A 263 -22.50 17.38 -10.48
CA MET A 263 -22.54 15.95 -10.84
C MET A 263 -23.43 15.14 -9.89
N TRP A 264 -23.40 15.44 -8.60
CA TRP A 264 -24.20 14.75 -7.58
C TRP A 264 -25.62 15.29 -7.46
N GLU A 265 -25.85 16.58 -7.70
CA GLU A 265 -27.16 17.20 -7.82
C GLU A 265 -27.94 16.61 -9.02
N ASP A 266 -27.28 16.42 -10.16
CA ASP A 266 -27.84 15.73 -11.35
C ASP A 266 -28.19 14.26 -11.05
N LYS A 267 -27.59 13.68 -10.01
CA LYS A 267 -27.84 12.31 -9.50
C LYS A 267 -28.51 12.32 -8.13
N SER A 268 -29.31 13.33 -7.83
CA SER A 268 -30.00 13.45 -6.56
C SER A 268 -31.44 12.96 -6.61
N VAL A 269 -32.01 12.69 -5.44
CA VAL A 269 -33.47 12.64 -5.24
C VAL A 269 -33.90 13.88 -4.47
N SER A 270 -35.12 14.35 -4.72
CA SER A 270 -35.71 15.49 -4.02
C SER A 270 -35.89 15.24 -2.52
N ASP A 271 -36.15 13.98 -2.18
CA ASP A 271 -36.53 13.58 -0.84
C ASP A 271 -35.31 13.54 0.09
N GLU A 272 -35.51 14.01 1.32
CA GLU A 272 -34.53 13.87 2.38
C GLU A 272 -34.56 12.44 2.95
N PHE A 273 -33.43 12.00 3.47
CA PHE A 273 -33.32 10.71 4.15
C PHE A 273 -32.90 10.92 5.60
N THR A 274 -33.59 10.28 6.55
CA THR A 274 -33.22 10.28 7.96
C THR A 274 -32.20 9.16 8.22
N PRO A 275 -30.90 9.49 8.41
CA PRO A 275 -29.89 8.49 8.73
C PRO A 275 -30.01 8.05 10.18
N PHE A 276 -29.18 7.08 10.59
CA PHE A 276 -29.06 6.76 12.01
C PHE A 276 -28.55 7.96 12.79
N HIS A 277 -29.04 8.15 14.01
CA HIS A 277 -28.34 8.98 15.00
C HIS A 277 -27.17 8.21 15.62
N THR A 278 -26.37 8.88 16.45
CA THR A 278 -25.15 8.29 17.03
C THR A 278 -25.44 7.01 17.81
N GLU A 279 -26.46 6.97 18.69
CA GLU A 279 -26.76 5.77 19.48
C GLU A 279 -27.26 4.61 18.61
N GLU A 280 -28.06 4.89 17.56
CA GLU A 280 -28.48 3.88 16.57
C GLU A 280 -27.29 3.30 15.81
N TYR A 281 -26.33 4.16 15.43
CA TYR A 281 -25.12 3.72 14.73
C TYR A 281 -24.20 2.90 15.64
N GLU A 282 -24.04 3.28 16.90
CA GLU A 282 -23.31 2.50 17.90
C GLU A 282 -23.95 1.13 18.14
N PHE A 283 -25.28 1.10 18.26
CA PHE A 283 -26.04 -0.14 18.37
C PHE A 283 -25.90 -1.02 17.13
N TYR A 284 -25.96 -0.42 15.93
CA TYR A 284 -25.70 -1.08 14.66
C TYR A 284 -24.30 -1.71 14.62
N ASN A 285 -23.28 -0.96 15.03
CA ASN A 285 -21.90 -1.46 15.08
C ASN A 285 -21.76 -2.63 16.05
N LYS A 286 -22.37 -2.55 17.24
CA LYS A 286 -22.36 -3.63 18.23
C LYS A 286 -22.96 -4.91 17.66
N ILE A 287 -24.19 -4.85 17.13
CA ILE A 287 -24.84 -6.01 16.50
C ILE A 287 -23.97 -6.59 15.38
N THR A 288 -23.42 -5.71 14.54
CA THR A 288 -22.64 -6.14 13.39
C THR A 288 -21.36 -6.85 13.82
N MET A 289 -20.68 -6.34 14.86
CA MET A 289 -19.48 -6.97 15.41
C MET A 289 -19.77 -8.29 16.11
N ASP A 290 -20.85 -8.37 16.88
CA ASP A 290 -21.26 -9.61 17.56
C ASP A 290 -21.61 -10.73 16.57
N ASN A 291 -22.11 -10.36 15.39
CA ASN A 291 -22.51 -11.32 14.36
C ASN A 291 -21.40 -11.61 13.34
N HIS A 292 -20.28 -10.89 13.38
CA HIS A 292 -19.24 -10.91 12.34
C HIS A 292 -18.73 -12.33 12.07
N HIS A 293 -19.13 -12.91 10.93
CA HIS A 293 -18.91 -14.33 10.64
C HIS A 293 -17.49 -14.69 10.18
N MET A 294 -16.67 -13.69 9.80
CA MET A 294 -15.30 -13.91 9.34
C MET A 294 -14.36 -12.80 9.83
N ASN A 295 -13.36 -13.16 10.63
CA ASN A 295 -12.25 -12.27 10.96
C ASN A 295 -11.20 -12.30 9.84
N GLU A 296 -11.52 -11.74 8.67
CA GLU A 296 -10.53 -11.63 7.60
C GLU A 296 -9.58 -10.46 7.85
N ILE A 297 -8.43 -10.75 8.44
CA ILE A 297 -7.23 -9.94 8.16
C ILE A 297 -6.79 -10.37 6.76
N GLN A 298 -6.95 -9.48 5.78
CA GLN A 298 -6.51 -9.75 4.41
C GLN A 298 -4.98 -9.80 4.37
N ASP A 299 -4.42 -10.99 4.59
CA ASP A 299 -3.01 -11.24 4.38
C ASP A 299 -2.70 -11.11 2.87
N GLN A 300 -1.75 -10.23 2.53
CA GLN A 300 -1.22 -10.02 1.17
C GLN A 300 -2.06 -9.14 0.22
N HIS A 301 -2.61 -8.02 0.68
CA HIS A 301 -3.27 -7.05 -0.22
C HIS A 301 -2.31 -6.16 -1.03
N TYR A 302 -1.02 -6.10 -0.70
CA TYR A 302 -0.02 -5.36 -1.49
C TYR A 302 0.61 -6.22 -2.59
N ILE A 303 1.03 -5.57 -3.68
CA ILE A 303 2.00 -6.12 -4.64
C ILE A 303 3.29 -6.55 -3.92
N ASP A 304 3.73 -5.82 -2.90
CA ASP A 304 4.96 -6.13 -2.16
C ASP A 304 4.82 -5.91 -0.65
N CYS A 305 5.10 -6.96 0.12
CA CYS A 305 5.13 -6.92 1.59
C CYS A 305 6.40 -6.27 2.17
N GLY A 306 7.35 -5.81 1.34
CA GLY A 306 8.52 -5.04 1.77
C GLY A 306 9.73 -5.86 2.19
N CYS A 307 9.78 -7.16 1.88
CA CYS A 307 10.90 -8.03 2.24
C CYS A 307 12.20 -7.62 1.51
N SER A 308 13.28 -7.41 2.25
CA SER A 308 14.57 -6.90 1.71
C SER A 308 15.54 -7.98 1.22
N CYS A 309 15.13 -9.25 1.13
CA CYS A 309 16.02 -10.31 0.67
C CYS A 309 16.35 -10.17 -0.84
N ILE A 310 17.50 -10.73 -1.25
CA ILE A 310 17.99 -10.67 -2.64
C ILE A 310 16.94 -11.18 -3.66
N ALA A 311 16.21 -12.23 -3.30
CA ALA A 311 15.19 -12.80 -4.17
C ALA A 311 14.02 -11.83 -4.43
N CYS A 312 13.52 -11.18 -3.37
CA CYS A 312 12.46 -10.17 -3.48
C CYS A 312 12.96 -8.91 -4.19
N ASP A 313 14.18 -8.45 -3.91
CA ASP A 313 14.80 -7.30 -4.59
C ASP A 313 14.94 -7.54 -6.10
N ARG A 314 15.34 -8.75 -6.49
CA ARG A 314 15.40 -9.14 -7.89
C ARG A 314 14.02 -9.09 -8.55
N LYS A 315 12.99 -9.64 -7.90
CA LYS A 315 11.62 -9.61 -8.42
C LYS A 315 11.10 -8.17 -8.56
N ARG A 316 11.39 -7.28 -7.60
CA ARG A 316 11.09 -5.84 -7.72
C ARG A 316 11.69 -5.23 -8.96
N LYS A 317 12.97 -5.47 -9.24
CA LYS A 317 13.63 -4.92 -10.43
C LYS A 317 12.93 -5.35 -11.70
N ILE A 318 12.56 -6.62 -11.82
CA ILE A 318 11.81 -7.14 -12.98
C ILE A 318 10.47 -6.40 -13.14
N LEU A 319 9.70 -6.27 -12.07
CA LEU A 319 8.38 -5.62 -12.11
C LEU A 319 8.49 -4.11 -12.32
N LEU A 320 9.53 -3.46 -11.79
CA LEU A 320 9.80 -2.04 -12.02
C LEU A 320 10.12 -1.77 -13.49
N GLU A 321 10.88 -2.65 -14.14
CA GLU A 321 11.15 -2.52 -15.58
C GLU A 321 9.88 -2.71 -16.43
N LYS A 322 8.95 -3.60 -16.02
CA LYS A 322 7.63 -3.69 -16.65
C LYS A 322 6.85 -2.37 -16.49
N ALA A 323 6.80 -1.83 -15.27
CA ALA A 323 6.09 -0.58 -14.98
C ALA A 323 6.66 0.61 -15.77
N LYS A 324 7.99 0.68 -15.93
CA LYS A 324 8.68 1.67 -16.77
C LYS A 324 8.26 1.64 -18.23
N ARG A 325 7.92 0.45 -18.75
CA ARG A 325 7.40 0.27 -20.13
C ARG A 325 5.90 0.52 -20.25
N GLY A 326 5.23 0.90 -19.16
CA GLY A 326 3.77 1.08 -19.13
C GLY A 326 2.99 -0.24 -19.08
N GLU A 327 3.65 -1.37 -18.81
CA GLU A 327 2.97 -2.65 -18.70
C GLU A 327 2.21 -2.76 -17.37
N LYS A 328 1.04 -3.42 -17.41
CA LYS A 328 0.24 -3.70 -16.21
C LYS A 328 0.95 -4.73 -15.32
N ILE A 329 1.09 -4.41 -14.03
CA ILE A 329 1.69 -5.29 -13.03
C ILE A 329 0.61 -6.16 -12.39
N ASN A 330 0.55 -7.42 -12.81
CA ASN A 330 -0.39 -8.41 -12.24
C ASN A 330 0.29 -9.35 -11.23
N ASP A 331 1.63 -9.37 -11.19
CA ASP A 331 2.42 -10.26 -10.34
C ASP A 331 2.61 -9.69 -8.93
N LYS A 332 2.46 -10.52 -7.89
CA LYS A 332 2.80 -10.17 -6.51
C LYS A 332 4.20 -10.66 -6.11
N ILE A 333 4.85 -9.93 -5.22
CA ILE A 333 6.13 -10.26 -4.58
C ILE A 333 5.87 -10.96 -3.25
N ILE A 334 5.67 -12.27 -3.33
CA ILE A 334 5.52 -13.15 -2.17
C ILE A 334 6.89 -13.75 -1.86
N HIS A 335 7.38 -13.61 -0.62
CA HIS A 335 8.73 -14.03 -0.23
C HIS A 335 9.04 -15.48 -0.60
N GLY A 336 8.17 -16.43 -0.20
CA GLY A 336 8.36 -17.85 -0.47
C GLY A 336 8.47 -18.14 -1.97
N LYS A 337 7.52 -17.62 -2.77
CA LYS A 337 7.54 -17.79 -4.24
C LYS A 337 8.79 -17.18 -4.87
N SER A 338 9.14 -15.96 -4.47
CA SER A 338 10.31 -15.25 -5.00
C SER A 338 11.61 -15.98 -4.68
N LYS A 339 11.74 -16.54 -3.47
CA LYS A 339 12.90 -17.34 -3.06
C LYS A 339 13.01 -18.61 -3.90
N THR A 340 11.91 -19.32 -4.11
CA THR A 340 11.87 -20.53 -4.96
C THR A 340 12.25 -20.22 -6.41
N GLU A 341 11.65 -19.18 -7.01
CA GLU A 341 11.97 -18.71 -8.37
C GLU A 341 13.47 -18.39 -8.50
N TYR A 342 14.03 -17.64 -7.55
CA TYR A 342 15.44 -17.29 -7.53
C TYR A 342 16.36 -18.52 -7.45
N LEU A 343 16.03 -19.49 -6.60
CA LEU A 343 16.81 -20.73 -6.46
C LEU A 343 16.76 -21.57 -7.75
N ILE A 344 15.58 -21.72 -8.36
CA ILE A 344 15.42 -22.45 -9.63
C ILE A 344 16.27 -21.82 -10.73
N GLU A 345 16.24 -20.49 -10.87
CA GLU A 345 17.07 -19.80 -11.86
C GLU A 345 18.57 -19.96 -11.58
N LYS A 346 18.98 -19.93 -10.30
CA LYS A 346 20.39 -20.13 -9.93
C LYS A 346 20.86 -21.54 -10.30
N ILE A 347 20.02 -22.55 -10.08
CA ILE A 347 20.30 -23.93 -10.49
C ILE A 347 20.40 -24.02 -12.01
N LYS A 348 19.42 -23.49 -12.75
CA LYS A 348 19.43 -23.48 -14.22
C LYS A 348 20.70 -22.83 -14.79
N LYS A 349 21.08 -21.66 -14.25
CA LYS A 349 22.33 -20.98 -14.65
C LYS A 349 23.54 -21.86 -14.39
N ASN A 350 23.64 -22.46 -13.20
CA ASN A 350 24.76 -23.35 -12.84
C ASN A 350 24.83 -24.58 -13.76
N THR A 351 23.70 -25.21 -14.08
CA THR A 351 23.63 -26.34 -15.02
C THR A 351 24.10 -25.93 -16.41
N ILE A 352 23.65 -24.77 -16.92
CA ILE A 352 24.09 -24.25 -18.23
C ILE A 352 25.59 -23.94 -18.22
N THR A 353 26.12 -23.29 -17.19
CA THR A 353 27.58 -23.06 -17.07
C THR A 353 28.37 -24.36 -16.97
N ASN A 354 27.85 -25.39 -16.32
CA ASN A 354 28.51 -26.70 -16.26
C ASN A 354 28.47 -27.42 -17.62
N THR A 355 27.39 -27.30 -18.37
CA THR A 355 27.31 -27.82 -19.74
C THR A 355 28.27 -27.08 -20.67
N ILE A 356 28.34 -25.75 -20.58
CA ILE A 356 29.26 -24.92 -21.37
C ILE A 356 30.72 -25.20 -20.98
N SER A 357 31.05 -25.26 -19.68
CA SER A 357 32.41 -25.55 -19.22
C SER A 357 32.86 -26.96 -19.61
N ASN A 358 31.97 -27.96 -19.61
CA ASN A 358 32.24 -29.30 -20.13
C ASN A 358 32.42 -29.32 -21.65
N THR A 359 31.74 -28.44 -22.37
CA THR A 359 31.90 -28.31 -23.84
C THR A 359 33.23 -27.62 -24.17
N PHE A 360 33.62 -26.59 -23.41
CA PHE A 360 34.90 -25.90 -23.57
C PHE A 360 36.08 -26.77 -23.11
N SER A 361 35.96 -27.52 -22.01
CA SER A 361 37.02 -28.44 -21.58
C SER A 361 37.23 -29.57 -22.58
N ASN A 362 36.17 -30.10 -23.19
CA ASN A 362 36.27 -31.07 -24.30
C ASN A 362 36.89 -30.47 -25.57
N SER A 363 36.66 -29.20 -25.89
CA SER A 363 37.32 -28.52 -27.02
C SER A 363 38.82 -28.28 -26.78
N PHE A 364 39.24 -28.07 -25.52
CA PHE A 364 40.65 -27.93 -25.15
C PHE A 364 41.40 -29.27 -25.08
N THR A 365 40.74 -30.40 -24.79
CA THR A 365 41.36 -31.74 -24.88
C THR A 365 41.58 -32.20 -26.33
N ILE A 366 40.78 -31.72 -27.28
CA ILE A 366 40.95 -32.04 -28.71
C ILE A 366 42.17 -31.28 -29.30
N LEU A 367 42.43 -30.04 -28.87
CA LEU A 367 43.59 -29.27 -29.33
C LEU A 367 44.95 -29.74 -28.77
N LYS A 368 44.97 -30.55 -27.70
CA LYS A 368 46.22 -31.13 -27.14
C LYS A 368 46.58 -32.52 -27.70
N LYS A 369 45.70 -33.17 -28.47
CA LYS A 369 45.94 -34.53 -29.00
C LYS A 369 46.53 -34.57 -30.41
N SER A 370 46.74 -33.44 -31.10
CA SER A 370 47.26 -33.43 -32.48
C SER A 370 48.79 -33.42 -32.61
N ASN A 371 49.56 -33.27 -31.53
CA ASN A 371 51.03 -33.25 -31.60
C ASN A 371 51.69 -34.29 -30.68
N LYS A 372 51.68 -35.57 -31.09
CA LYS A 372 52.71 -36.54 -30.65
C LYS A 372 53.18 -37.43 -31.81
N PRO A 373 54.50 -37.65 -31.99
CA PRO A 373 55.03 -38.41 -33.12
C PRO A 373 54.81 -39.91 -32.96
N ARG A 374 54.55 -40.61 -34.07
CA ARG A 374 54.38 -42.07 -34.14
C ARG A 374 55.70 -42.79 -33.85
N LYS A 375 55.68 -43.75 -32.92
CA LYS A 375 56.74 -44.77 -32.75
C LYS A 375 56.23 -46.11 -33.30
N ILE A 376 57.08 -46.75 -34.11
CA ILE A 376 56.92 -48.09 -34.69
C ILE A 376 57.51 -49.10 -33.69
N ILE A 377 56.78 -50.16 -33.32
CA ILE A 377 57.35 -51.36 -32.70
C ILE A 377 56.65 -52.62 -33.26
N LYS A 378 57.48 -53.63 -33.57
CA LYS A 378 57.15 -54.94 -34.16
C LYS A 378 56.77 -55.99 -33.10
N ASN A 379 55.84 -56.86 -33.53
CA ASN A 379 55.70 -58.31 -33.33
C ASN A 379 55.87 -59.00 -31.96
N ASN A 380 54.79 -59.73 -31.64
CA ASN A 380 54.71 -61.19 -31.42
C ASN A 380 54.76 -61.80 -30.00
N PHE A 381 53.68 -62.56 -29.77
CA PHE A 381 53.54 -63.89 -29.18
C PHE A 381 53.30 -64.06 -27.67
N MET A 382 52.15 -64.71 -27.40
CA MET A 382 51.89 -65.84 -26.49
C MET A 382 52.13 -65.65 -24.98
N VAL A 383 51.42 -66.31 -24.05
CA VAL A 383 50.15 -67.05 -23.99
C VAL A 383 49.91 -67.35 -22.50
N GLN A 384 48.65 -67.63 -22.11
CA GLN A 384 48.22 -68.41 -20.92
C GLN A 384 48.52 -67.83 -19.52
N HIS A 385 47.79 -68.13 -18.45
CA HIS A 385 46.52 -68.80 -18.15
C HIS A 385 46.17 -68.37 -16.70
N HIS A 386 44.87 -68.42 -16.34
CA HIS A 386 44.28 -68.70 -15.01
C HIS A 386 44.87 -68.01 -13.76
N LEU A 387 44.09 -67.34 -12.90
CA LEU A 387 42.76 -67.64 -12.34
C LEU A 387 41.94 -66.35 -12.19
#